data_AF-A0A0B8PKQ8-F1
#
_entry.id   AF-A0A0B8PKQ8-F1
#
_cell.length_a   1.000
_cell.length_b   1.000
_cell.length_c   1.000
_cell.angle_alpha   90.00
_cell.angle_beta   90.00
_cell.angle_gamma   90.00
#
_symmetry.space_group_name_H-M   'P 1'
#
loop_
_entity.id
_entity.type
_entity.pdbx_description
1 polymer ?
#
loop_
_entity_poly.entity_id
_entity_poly.type
_entity_poly.pdbx_seq_one_letter_code
_entity_poly.pdbx_strand_id
1 'polypeptide(L)'
;MMQQTEKLARQYQVYHQALWALIQQSEILIAQGYIQAAHELQEQGFKIIEEHHLQQVPLHEHLLRIRAQIQWCWNHLDEAEHLAYKGIDVLGEKKQSRHLHSYSMLARIAIGRGEIDKAGRFVEKIESLLAESNYHLDWTANASLSQLLYWQARGDTTSIHNWLVQAEQPESASNHFTQLHLRNIARAQICTEQFDQAELTLALMRNEAEKHGLVTDKNRNLIVESVLHIKTSDEVQAGEKLKQALSMTNQTGMIGNFIIDGNSIGKLMDKLVNKGQLGDLERHRALQLLKEIGNKQRSRAVHFDEEFVNKLVNHPNIPELIRTSPLTQREWQVLNLIYSGFSNEQIAQELDVAGTTIKTHIRNLYQKLNIANRKEAIETAENLLRLMGY
;
A
#
# COMPACT_ATOMS: atom_id res chain seq x y z
N MET A 1 2.43 -26.88 -17.94
CA MET A 1 2.62 -26.17 -19.22
C MET A 1 3.77 -25.15 -19.13
N MET A 2 3.69 -24.09 -18.30
CA MET A 2 4.75 -23.04 -18.27
C MET A 2 6.15 -23.54 -17.85
N GLN A 3 6.26 -24.49 -16.91
CA GLN A 3 7.54 -25.13 -16.58
C GLN A 3 8.18 -25.85 -17.77
N GLN A 4 7.38 -26.45 -18.66
CA GLN A 4 7.88 -27.08 -19.88
C GLN A 4 8.30 -26.00 -20.88
N THR A 5 7.49 -24.94 -21.06
CA THR A 5 7.84 -23.78 -21.88
C THR A 5 9.19 -23.19 -21.47
N GLU A 6 9.42 -23.00 -20.18
CA GLU A 6 10.70 -22.51 -19.66
C GLU A 6 11.87 -23.44 -20.01
N LYS A 7 11.73 -24.75 -19.74
CA LYS A 7 12.77 -25.74 -20.05
C LYS A 7 13.13 -25.75 -21.54
N LEU A 8 12.13 -25.76 -22.42
CA LEU A 8 12.35 -25.69 -23.87
C LEU A 8 13.01 -24.36 -24.27
N ALA A 9 12.52 -23.23 -23.75
CA ALA A 9 13.08 -21.92 -24.07
C ALA A 9 14.56 -21.82 -23.68
N ARG A 10 14.95 -22.36 -22.52
CA ARG A 10 16.37 -22.44 -22.12
C ARG A 10 17.17 -23.36 -23.04
N GLN A 11 16.64 -24.52 -23.41
CA GLN A 11 17.30 -25.47 -24.32
C GLN A 11 17.60 -24.84 -25.68
N TYR A 12 16.68 -24.03 -26.22
CA TYR A 12 16.83 -23.34 -27.49
C TYR A 12 17.42 -21.92 -27.36
N GLN A 13 17.91 -21.52 -26.17
CA GLN A 13 18.51 -20.20 -25.91
C GLN A 13 17.60 -19.00 -26.22
N VAL A 14 16.28 -19.19 -26.09
CA VAL A 14 15.26 -18.15 -26.30
C VAL A 14 14.91 -17.50 -24.96
N TYR A 15 15.86 -16.73 -24.41
CA TYR A 15 15.81 -16.26 -23.02
C TYR A 15 14.64 -15.31 -22.69
N HIS A 16 14.14 -14.56 -23.67
CA HIS A 16 12.93 -13.75 -23.46
C HIS A 16 11.68 -14.60 -23.20
N GLN A 17 11.57 -15.78 -23.83
CA GLN A 17 10.47 -16.73 -23.57
C GLN A 17 10.66 -17.45 -22.23
N ALA A 18 11.90 -17.75 -21.85
CA ALA A 18 12.18 -18.30 -20.52
C ALA A 18 11.79 -17.30 -19.42
N LEU A 19 12.16 -16.03 -19.59
CA LEU A 19 11.78 -14.95 -18.67
C LEU A 19 10.26 -14.78 -18.59
N TRP A 20 9.56 -14.75 -19.73
CA TRP A 20 8.10 -14.70 -19.75
C TRP A 20 7.46 -15.89 -19.03
N ALA A 21 7.95 -17.11 -19.26
CA ALA A 21 7.45 -18.30 -18.58
C ALA A 21 7.64 -18.24 -17.05
N LEU A 22 8.76 -17.69 -16.56
CA LEU A 22 8.99 -17.49 -15.13
C LEU A 22 8.04 -16.45 -14.53
N ILE A 23 7.80 -15.35 -15.24
CA ILE A 23 6.83 -14.32 -14.84
C ILE A 23 5.44 -14.93 -14.67
N GLN A 24 4.94 -15.66 -15.68
CA GLN A 24 3.61 -16.30 -15.61
C GLN A 24 3.53 -17.33 -14.46
N GLN A 25 4.58 -18.13 -14.25
CA GLN A 25 4.63 -19.08 -13.13
C GLN A 25 4.57 -18.35 -11.78
N SER A 26 5.26 -17.23 -11.64
CA SER A 26 5.25 -16.41 -10.43
C SER A 26 3.85 -15.85 -10.15
N GLU A 27 3.15 -15.33 -11.16
CA GLU A 27 1.77 -14.84 -11.00
C GLU A 27 0.80 -15.94 -10.55
N ILE A 28 0.94 -17.16 -11.11
CA ILE A 28 0.14 -18.32 -10.70
C ILE A 28 0.42 -18.68 -9.24
N LEU A 29 1.69 -18.70 -8.81
CA LEU A 29 2.06 -18.97 -7.42
C LEU A 29 1.49 -17.90 -6.48
N ILE A 30 1.53 -16.62 -6.87
CA ILE A 30 0.91 -15.53 -6.11
C ILE A 30 -0.59 -15.79 -5.99
N ALA A 31 -1.30 -16.09 -7.08
CA ALA A 31 -2.74 -16.34 -7.03
C ALA A 31 -3.10 -17.52 -6.09
N GLN A 32 -2.28 -18.58 -6.10
CA GLN A 32 -2.41 -19.78 -5.26
C GLN A 32 -1.99 -19.57 -3.79
N GLY A 33 -1.51 -18.38 -3.42
CA GLY A 33 -1.10 -18.06 -2.06
C GLY A 33 0.34 -18.42 -1.71
N TYR A 34 1.14 -18.90 -2.66
CA TYR A 34 2.56 -19.24 -2.45
C TYR A 34 3.47 -18.05 -2.74
N ILE A 35 3.26 -16.93 -2.04
CA ILE A 35 3.94 -15.66 -2.35
C ILE A 35 5.47 -15.76 -2.16
N GLN A 36 5.94 -16.47 -1.13
CA GLN A 36 7.38 -16.69 -0.93
C GLN A 36 8.02 -17.49 -2.07
N ALA A 37 7.36 -18.57 -2.51
CA ALA A 37 7.85 -19.35 -3.65
C ALA A 37 7.84 -18.52 -4.95
N ALA A 38 6.84 -17.67 -5.13
CA ALA A 38 6.77 -16.75 -6.26
C ALA A 38 7.93 -15.75 -6.26
N HIS A 39 8.30 -15.22 -5.09
CA HIS A 39 9.44 -14.34 -4.90
C HIS A 39 10.78 -15.03 -5.22
N GLU A 40 10.99 -16.25 -4.72
CA GLU A 40 12.18 -17.05 -5.02
C GLU A 40 12.28 -17.40 -6.51
N LEU A 41 11.15 -17.64 -7.17
CA LEU A 41 11.12 -17.85 -8.62
C LEU A 41 11.50 -16.59 -9.41
N GLN A 42 11.12 -15.41 -8.93
CA GLN A 42 11.49 -14.12 -9.55
C GLN A 42 12.99 -13.87 -9.49
N GLU A 43 13.71 -14.34 -8.45
CA GLU A 43 15.18 -14.26 -8.39
C GLU A 43 15.84 -14.94 -9.59
N GLN A 44 15.29 -16.08 -10.04
CA GLN A 44 15.78 -16.76 -11.25
C GLN A 44 15.54 -15.91 -12.52
N GLY A 45 14.44 -15.17 -12.56
CA GLY A 45 14.14 -14.21 -13.63
C GLY A 45 15.13 -13.06 -13.66
N PHE A 46 15.46 -12.47 -12.49
CA PHE A 46 16.46 -11.41 -12.39
C PHE A 46 17.85 -11.89 -12.80
N LYS A 47 18.20 -13.13 -12.42
CA LYS A 47 19.46 -13.76 -12.86
C LYS A 47 19.55 -13.90 -14.38
N ILE A 48 18.47 -14.33 -15.05
CA ILE A 48 18.42 -14.39 -16.52
C ILE A 48 18.61 -13.00 -17.14
N ILE A 49 18.00 -11.98 -16.55
CA ILE A 49 18.12 -10.60 -17.05
C ILE A 49 19.57 -10.11 -16.96
N GLU A 50 20.26 -10.41 -15.86
CA GLU A 50 21.65 -10.06 -15.68
C GLU A 50 22.59 -10.82 -16.63
N GLU A 51 22.49 -12.16 -16.65
CA GLU A 51 23.35 -13.06 -17.43
C GLU A 51 23.23 -12.83 -18.95
N HIS A 52 22.05 -12.42 -19.43
CA HIS A 52 21.76 -12.26 -20.85
C HIS A 52 21.52 -10.80 -21.27
N HIS A 53 21.88 -9.84 -20.43
CA HIS A 53 21.80 -8.40 -20.71
C HIS A 53 20.40 -7.93 -21.17
N LEU A 54 19.34 -8.41 -20.52
CA LEU A 54 17.96 -8.08 -20.86
C LEU A 54 17.43 -6.86 -20.08
N GLN A 55 18.30 -5.99 -19.55
CA GLN A 55 17.87 -4.92 -18.64
C GLN A 55 16.95 -3.88 -19.30
N GLN A 56 16.99 -3.75 -20.62
CA GLN A 56 16.24 -2.75 -21.39
C GLN A 56 14.97 -3.32 -22.06
N VAL A 57 14.64 -4.59 -21.81
CA VAL A 57 13.44 -5.20 -22.42
C VAL A 57 12.20 -4.92 -21.56
N PRO A 58 11.00 -4.74 -22.16
CA PRO A 58 9.77 -4.51 -21.40
C PRO A 58 9.43 -5.62 -20.39
N LEU A 59 9.88 -6.87 -20.62
CA LEU A 59 9.70 -7.96 -19.66
C LEU A 59 10.45 -7.73 -18.34
N HIS A 60 11.52 -6.93 -18.33
CA HIS A 60 12.20 -6.56 -17.09
C HIS A 60 11.30 -5.66 -16.22
N GLU A 61 10.61 -4.68 -16.82
CA GLU A 61 9.60 -3.90 -16.08
C GLU A 61 8.49 -4.79 -15.53
N HIS A 62 8.00 -5.75 -16.33
CA HIS A 62 6.96 -6.67 -15.86
C HIS A 62 7.42 -7.45 -14.63
N LEU A 63 8.65 -7.98 -14.64
CA LEU A 63 9.20 -8.67 -13.47
C LEU A 63 9.34 -7.74 -12.26
N LEU A 64 9.87 -6.53 -12.45
CA LEU A 64 9.99 -5.51 -11.40
C LEU A 64 8.64 -5.15 -10.79
N ARG A 65 7.60 -5.01 -11.62
CA ARG A 65 6.24 -4.69 -11.21
C ARG A 65 5.63 -5.75 -10.31
N ILE A 66 5.74 -7.04 -10.68
CA ILE A 66 5.21 -8.13 -9.85
C ILE A 66 6.04 -8.27 -8.57
N ARG A 67 7.36 -8.06 -8.65
CA ARG A 67 8.21 -8.02 -7.45
C ARG A 67 7.81 -6.89 -6.51
N ALA A 68 7.56 -5.69 -7.02
CA ALA A 68 7.08 -4.56 -6.24
C ALA A 68 5.74 -4.86 -5.56
N GLN A 69 4.84 -5.61 -6.23
CA GLN A 69 3.59 -6.05 -5.64
C GLN A 69 3.80 -6.99 -4.44
N ILE A 70 4.76 -7.92 -4.53
CA ILE A 70 5.13 -8.79 -3.40
C ILE A 70 5.70 -7.95 -2.25
N GLN A 71 6.64 -7.04 -2.53
CA GLN A 71 7.23 -6.21 -1.48
C GLN A 71 6.19 -5.31 -0.79
N TRP A 72 5.29 -4.71 -1.58
CA TRP A 72 4.17 -3.94 -1.03
C TRP A 72 3.24 -4.82 -0.17
N CYS A 73 2.96 -6.05 -0.61
CA CYS A 73 2.15 -7.02 0.12
C CYS A 73 2.75 -7.37 1.49
N TRP A 74 4.08 -7.45 1.58
CA TRP A 74 4.81 -7.68 2.84
C TRP A 74 5.07 -6.40 3.64
N ASN A 75 4.56 -5.25 3.19
CA ASN A 75 4.80 -3.94 3.79
C ASN A 75 6.28 -3.49 3.73
N HIS A 76 7.08 -4.04 2.81
CA HIS A 76 8.42 -3.56 2.48
C HIS A 76 8.35 -2.40 1.48
N LEU A 77 7.83 -1.26 1.93
CA LEU A 77 7.46 -0.14 1.07
C LEU A 77 8.66 0.51 0.36
N ASP A 78 9.84 0.54 0.98
CA ASP A 78 11.06 1.11 0.39
C ASP A 78 11.56 0.30 -0.80
N GLU A 79 11.59 -1.03 -0.66
CA GLU A 79 11.98 -1.90 -1.76
C GLU A 79 10.94 -1.84 -2.89
N ALA A 80 9.65 -1.82 -2.54
CA ALA A 80 8.57 -1.67 -3.52
C ALA A 80 8.67 -0.35 -4.31
N GLU A 81 9.03 0.76 -3.65
CA GLU A 81 9.22 2.07 -4.27
C GLU A 81 10.43 2.06 -5.20
N HIS A 82 11.56 1.53 -4.74
CA HIS A 82 12.77 1.39 -5.56
C HIS A 82 12.50 0.61 -6.85
N LEU A 83 11.80 -0.53 -6.74
CA LEU A 83 11.43 -1.37 -7.88
C LEU A 83 10.48 -0.64 -8.86
N ALA A 84 9.53 0.14 -8.34
CA ALA A 84 8.60 0.91 -9.17
C ALA A 84 9.32 2.00 -9.99
N TYR A 85 10.24 2.75 -9.36
CA TYR A 85 11.07 3.74 -10.08
C TYR A 85 11.99 3.07 -11.09
N LYS A 86 12.64 1.96 -10.73
CA LYS A 86 13.46 1.19 -11.68
C LYS A 86 12.63 0.71 -12.88
N GLY A 87 11.36 0.36 -12.68
CA GLY A 87 10.42 0.04 -13.77
C GLY A 87 10.18 1.22 -14.73
N ILE A 88 10.04 2.44 -14.20
CA ILE A 88 9.94 3.67 -15.01
C ILE A 88 11.21 3.88 -15.82
N ASP A 89 12.38 3.72 -15.20
CA ASP A 89 13.68 3.89 -15.87
C ASP A 89 13.86 2.89 -17.03
N VAL A 90 13.46 1.62 -16.82
CA VAL A 90 13.53 0.57 -17.85
C VAL A 90 12.63 0.87 -19.05
N LEU A 91 11.45 1.47 -18.82
CA LEU A 91 10.52 1.82 -19.89
C LEU A 91 10.92 3.12 -20.62
N GLY A 92 11.64 4.01 -19.94
CA GLY A 92 12.12 5.29 -20.45
C GLY A 92 11.00 6.31 -20.73
N GLU A 93 11.38 7.54 -21.07
CA GLU A 93 10.43 8.67 -21.20
C GLU A 93 9.54 8.60 -22.45
N LYS A 94 9.97 7.87 -23.49
CA LYS A 94 9.35 7.90 -24.83
C LYS A 94 7.97 7.24 -24.91
N LYS A 95 7.54 6.50 -23.88
CA LYS A 95 6.26 5.77 -23.87
C LYS A 95 5.54 5.95 -22.54
N GLN A 96 5.15 7.20 -22.24
CA GLN A 96 4.50 7.56 -20.97
C GLN A 96 3.28 6.68 -20.63
N SER A 97 2.52 6.25 -21.62
CA SER A 97 1.37 5.35 -21.42
C SER A 97 1.73 4.03 -20.73
N ARG A 98 2.98 3.57 -20.81
CA ARG A 98 3.40 2.32 -20.17
C ARG A 98 3.70 2.46 -18.66
N HIS A 99 3.79 3.68 -18.14
CA HIS A 99 4.14 3.95 -16.73
C HIS A 99 2.96 3.85 -15.77
N LEU A 100 1.74 3.59 -16.27
CA LEU A 100 0.51 3.57 -15.46
C LEU A 100 0.64 2.66 -14.23
N HIS A 101 1.22 1.46 -14.39
CA HIS A 101 1.42 0.54 -13.28
C HIS A 101 2.40 1.05 -12.23
N SER A 102 3.52 1.63 -12.65
CA SER A 102 4.51 2.18 -11.73
C SER A 102 3.93 3.32 -10.92
N TYR A 103 3.23 4.28 -11.56
CA TYR A 103 2.56 5.36 -10.83
C TYR A 103 1.44 4.84 -9.92
N SER A 104 0.70 3.81 -10.34
CA SER A 104 -0.29 3.13 -9.48
C SER A 104 0.35 2.49 -8.25
N MET A 105 1.54 1.90 -8.39
CA MET A 105 2.27 1.35 -7.24
C MET A 105 2.78 2.46 -6.31
N LEU A 106 3.39 3.51 -6.87
CA LEU A 106 3.90 4.65 -6.12
C LEU A 106 2.78 5.38 -5.34
N ALA A 107 1.61 5.57 -5.95
CA ALA A 107 0.43 6.10 -5.28
C ALA A 107 0.04 5.22 -4.07
N ARG A 108 -0.05 3.89 -4.25
CA ARG A 108 -0.38 2.96 -3.16
C ARG A 108 0.66 2.95 -2.04
N ILE A 109 1.93 3.09 -2.36
CA ILE A 109 3.01 3.21 -1.37
C ILE A 109 2.86 4.50 -0.57
N ALA A 110 2.68 5.64 -1.26
CA ALA A 110 2.47 6.94 -0.62
C ALA A 110 1.24 6.92 0.32
N ILE A 111 0.10 6.37 -0.14
CA ILE A 111 -1.10 6.17 0.70
C ILE A 111 -0.81 5.25 1.91
N GLY A 112 0.01 4.22 1.69
CA GLY A 112 0.48 3.28 2.70
C GLY A 112 1.27 3.97 3.81
N ARG A 113 2.17 4.91 3.45
CA ARG A 113 2.95 5.73 4.38
C ARG A 113 2.18 6.89 5.00
N GLY A 114 1.00 7.21 4.47
CA GLY A 114 0.23 8.39 4.88
C GLY A 114 0.66 9.68 4.17
N GLU A 115 1.48 9.59 3.13
CA GLU A 115 1.92 10.69 2.26
C GLU A 115 0.81 11.13 1.30
N ILE A 116 -0.28 11.70 1.81
CA ILE A 116 -1.48 11.98 0.99
C ILE A 116 -1.19 13.00 -0.12
N ASP A 117 -0.39 14.03 0.12
CA ASP A 117 -0.04 15.02 -0.92
C ASP A 117 0.79 14.41 -2.06
N LYS A 118 1.78 13.58 -1.72
CA LYS A 118 2.57 12.85 -2.71
C LYS A 118 1.72 11.82 -3.47
N ALA A 119 0.80 11.15 -2.77
CA ALA A 119 -0.16 10.26 -3.42
C ALA A 119 -1.04 11.03 -4.42
N GLY A 120 -1.47 12.25 -4.09
CA GLY A 120 -2.23 13.13 -4.97
C GLY A 120 -1.51 13.40 -6.29
N ARG A 121 -0.22 13.76 -6.24
CA ARG A 121 0.61 13.97 -7.45
C ARG A 121 0.67 12.72 -8.35
N PHE A 122 0.77 11.53 -7.75
CA PHE A 122 0.74 10.29 -8.52
C PHE A 122 -0.65 9.98 -9.08
N VAL A 123 -1.72 10.27 -8.33
CA VAL A 123 -3.11 10.11 -8.80
C VAL A 123 -3.42 11.03 -9.97
N GLU A 124 -3.00 12.29 -9.94
CA GLU A 124 -3.12 13.22 -11.08
C GLU A 124 -2.41 12.67 -12.32
N LYS A 125 -1.21 12.07 -12.14
CA LYS A 125 -0.49 11.44 -13.25
C LYS A 125 -1.23 10.21 -13.78
N ILE A 126 -1.83 9.39 -12.91
CA ILE A 126 -2.66 8.24 -13.29
C ILE A 126 -3.86 8.71 -14.13
N GLU A 127 -4.56 9.77 -13.71
CA GLU A 127 -5.71 10.33 -14.42
C GLU A 127 -5.34 10.86 -15.81
N SER A 128 -4.23 11.60 -15.92
CA SER A 128 -3.68 12.05 -17.21
C SER A 128 -3.40 10.87 -18.14
N LEU A 129 -2.78 9.80 -17.63
CA LEU A 129 -2.45 8.62 -18.43
C LEU A 129 -3.72 7.89 -18.89
N LEU A 130 -4.69 7.69 -18.00
CA LEU A 130 -5.98 7.05 -18.33
C LEU A 130 -6.78 7.86 -19.37
N ALA A 131 -6.64 9.19 -19.40
CA ALA A 131 -7.29 10.03 -20.41
C ALA A 131 -6.62 9.96 -21.79
N GLU A 132 -5.32 9.67 -21.85
CA GLU A 132 -4.51 9.68 -23.08
C GLU A 132 -4.48 8.34 -23.82
N SER A 133 -4.92 7.24 -23.21
CA SER A 133 -4.74 5.89 -23.76
C SER A 133 -5.82 4.91 -23.32
N ASN A 134 -6.16 3.97 -24.20
CA ASN A 134 -7.03 2.85 -23.87
C ASN A 134 -6.21 1.70 -23.29
N TYR A 135 -6.57 1.29 -22.08
CA TYR A 135 -5.89 0.24 -21.34
C TYR A 135 -6.76 -1.01 -21.21
N HIS A 136 -6.10 -2.15 -21.04
CA HIS A 136 -6.79 -3.39 -20.68
C HIS A 136 -7.28 -3.33 -19.22
N LEU A 137 -8.31 -4.11 -18.90
CA LEU A 137 -9.01 -4.08 -17.60
C LEU A 137 -8.08 -4.30 -16.39
N ASP A 138 -7.05 -5.12 -16.52
CA ASP A 138 -6.09 -5.38 -15.45
C ASP A 138 -5.25 -4.14 -15.10
N TRP A 139 -4.94 -3.29 -16.08
CA TRP A 139 -4.22 -2.03 -15.87
C TRP A 139 -5.15 -1.01 -15.22
N THR A 140 -6.36 -0.86 -15.74
CA THR A 140 -7.34 0.10 -15.20
C THR A 140 -7.80 -0.29 -13.79
N ALA A 141 -7.94 -1.58 -13.48
CA ALA A 141 -8.29 -2.05 -12.13
C ALA A 141 -7.18 -1.76 -11.10
N ASN A 142 -5.90 -1.89 -11.47
CA ASN A 142 -4.78 -1.52 -10.60
C ASN A 142 -4.69 -0.01 -10.36
N ALA A 143 -4.92 0.79 -11.41
CA ALA A 143 -5.00 2.24 -11.29
C ALA A 143 -6.17 2.68 -10.41
N SER A 144 -7.35 2.12 -10.65
CA SER A 144 -8.59 2.40 -9.90
C SER A 144 -8.45 2.06 -8.42
N LEU A 145 -7.74 0.97 -8.06
CA LEU A 145 -7.46 0.68 -6.65
C LEU A 145 -6.72 1.86 -6.01
N SER A 146 -5.69 2.38 -6.67
CA SER A 146 -4.88 3.49 -6.15
C SER A 146 -5.71 4.76 -5.96
N GLN A 147 -6.56 5.09 -6.94
CA GLN A 147 -7.49 6.23 -6.88
C GLN A 147 -8.52 6.07 -5.75
N LEU A 148 -9.17 4.90 -5.64
CA LEU A 148 -10.14 4.62 -4.59
C LEU A 148 -9.55 4.73 -3.18
N LEU A 149 -8.34 4.19 -2.98
CA LEU A 149 -7.66 4.30 -1.69
C LEU A 149 -7.29 5.75 -1.35
N TYR A 150 -6.95 6.55 -2.35
CA TYR A 150 -6.68 7.98 -2.18
C TYR A 150 -7.95 8.75 -1.80
N TRP A 151 -9.03 8.58 -2.55
CA TRP A 151 -10.33 9.21 -2.26
C TRP A 151 -10.88 8.76 -0.90
N GLN A 152 -10.77 7.48 -0.56
CA GLN A 152 -11.16 6.96 0.75
C GLN A 152 -10.34 7.58 1.89
N ALA A 153 -9.04 7.80 1.69
CA ALA A 153 -8.20 8.47 2.68
C ALA A 153 -8.59 9.94 2.90
N ARG A 154 -9.13 10.60 1.87
CA ARG A 154 -9.62 11.99 1.92
C ARG A 154 -11.09 12.14 2.30
N GLY A 155 -11.84 11.03 2.39
CA GLY A 155 -13.29 11.06 2.56
C GLY A 155 -14.05 11.62 1.35
N ASP A 156 -13.46 11.54 0.15
CA ASP A 156 -14.09 12.02 -1.09
C ASP A 156 -15.06 10.97 -1.66
N THR A 157 -16.24 10.89 -1.06
CA THR A 157 -17.31 9.98 -1.50
C THR A 157 -17.86 10.35 -2.89
N THR A 158 -17.72 11.61 -3.32
CA THR A 158 -18.23 12.07 -4.61
C THR A 158 -17.43 11.45 -5.75
N SER A 159 -16.09 11.51 -5.69
CA SER A 159 -15.23 10.88 -6.70
C SER A 159 -15.40 9.36 -6.72
N ILE A 160 -15.55 8.73 -5.55
CA ILE A 160 -15.84 7.28 -5.45
C ILE A 160 -17.17 6.93 -6.13
N HIS A 161 -18.22 7.70 -5.89
CA HIS A 161 -19.53 7.48 -6.51
C HIS A 161 -19.47 7.65 -8.02
N ASN A 162 -18.83 8.72 -8.50
CA ASN A 162 -18.67 8.98 -9.94
C ASN A 162 -17.92 7.86 -10.65
N TRP A 163 -16.84 7.35 -10.04
CA TRP A 163 -16.12 6.19 -10.55
C TRP A 163 -17.01 4.93 -10.59
N LEU A 164 -17.77 4.67 -9.52
CA LEU A 164 -18.65 3.48 -9.43
C LEU A 164 -19.73 3.47 -10.51
N VAL A 165 -20.31 4.62 -10.85
CA VAL A 165 -21.33 4.74 -11.91
C VAL A 165 -20.75 4.39 -13.30
N GLN A 166 -19.46 4.66 -13.51
CA GLN A 166 -18.77 4.40 -14.78
C GLN A 166 -18.10 3.02 -14.84
N ALA A 167 -17.96 2.34 -13.70
CA ALA A 167 -17.25 1.07 -13.63
C ALA A 167 -18.00 -0.05 -14.37
N GLU A 168 -17.32 -0.67 -15.33
CA GLU A 168 -17.85 -1.85 -16.02
C GLU A 168 -18.06 -3.01 -15.03
N GLN A 169 -19.19 -3.71 -15.15
CA GLN A 169 -19.49 -4.87 -14.31
C GLN A 169 -19.11 -6.15 -15.07
N PRO A 170 -18.00 -6.82 -14.72
CA PRO A 170 -17.61 -8.05 -15.39
C PRO A 170 -18.60 -9.18 -15.08
N GLU A 171 -18.89 -10.02 -16.07
CA GLU A 171 -19.81 -11.15 -15.92
C GLU A 171 -19.30 -12.24 -14.96
N SER A 172 -17.98 -12.32 -14.74
CA SER A 172 -17.37 -13.30 -13.83
C SER A 172 -16.12 -12.77 -13.12
N ALA A 173 -15.77 -13.41 -12.00
CA ALA A 173 -14.59 -13.13 -11.20
C ALA A 173 -13.56 -14.27 -11.26
N SER A 174 -13.41 -14.90 -12.43
CA SER A 174 -12.69 -16.17 -12.60
C SER A 174 -11.16 -16.06 -12.54
N ASN A 175 -10.62 -14.84 -12.54
CA ASN A 175 -9.17 -14.60 -12.46
C ASN A 175 -8.85 -13.41 -11.54
N HIS A 176 -7.58 -13.28 -11.16
CA HIS A 176 -7.12 -12.29 -10.19
C HIS A 176 -7.33 -10.82 -10.64
N PHE A 177 -7.39 -10.55 -11.95
CA PHE A 177 -7.66 -9.21 -12.48
C PHE A 177 -9.13 -8.82 -12.27
N THR A 178 -10.05 -9.70 -12.67
CA THR A 178 -11.50 -9.51 -12.45
C THR A 178 -11.86 -9.47 -10.96
N GLN A 179 -11.17 -10.26 -10.13
CA GLN A 179 -11.26 -10.20 -8.67
C GLN A 179 -10.81 -8.84 -8.12
N LEU A 180 -9.72 -8.26 -8.63
CA LEU A 180 -9.30 -6.92 -8.21
C LEU A 180 -10.35 -5.86 -8.59
N HIS A 181 -10.85 -5.90 -9.82
CA HIS A 181 -11.85 -4.95 -10.27
C HIS A 181 -13.15 -5.01 -9.47
N LEU A 182 -13.66 -6.22 -9.20
CA LEU A 182 -14.85 -6.39 -8.35
C LEU A 182 -14.59 -6.02 -6.89
N ARG A 183 -13.36 -6.22 -6.35
CA ARG A 183 -13.00 -5.66 -5.03
C ARG A 183 -13.07 -4.14 -5.02
N ASN A 184 -12.65 -3.47 -6.10
CA ASN A 184 -12.74 -2.02 -6.22
C ASN A 184 -14.21 -1.57 -6.22
N ILE A 185 -15.07 -2.27 -6.97
CA ILE A 185 -16.53 -2.06 -6.96
C ILE A 185 -17.11 -2.24 -5.56
N ALA A 186 -16.80 -3.35 -4.88
CA ALA A 186 -17.29 -3.62 -3.52
C ALA A 186 -16.82 -2.55 -2.52
N ARG A 187 -15.56 -2.11 -2.61
CA ARG A 187 -15.04 -1.00 -1.78
C ARG A 187 -15.78 0.30 -2.04
N ALA A 188 -16.01 0.64 -3.30
CA ALA A 188 -16.76 1.83 -3.67
C ALA A 188 -18.21 1.77 -3.16
N GLN A 189 -18.89 0.63 -3.34
CA GLN A 189 -20.24 0.37 -2.83
C GLN A 189 -20.30 0.55 -1.31
N ILE A 190 -19.34 -0.03 -0.55
CA ILE A 190 -19.24 0.14 0.91
C ILE A 190 -19.05 1.62 1.30
N CYS A 191 -18.20 2.36 0.57
CA CYS A 191 -17.96 3.79 0.84
C CYS A 191 -19.16 4.67 0.52
N THR A 192 -19.99 4.27 -0.46
CA THR A 192 -21.24 4.94 -0.83
C THR A 192 -22.48 4.35 -0.15
N GLU A 193 -22.29 3.53 0.90
CA GLU A 193 -23.37 2.92 1.70
C GLU A 193 -24.33 1.99 0.94
N GLN A 194 -23.91 1.46 -0.21
CA GLN A 194 -24.65 0.46 -1.00
C GLN A 194 -24.34 -0.96 -0.49
N PHE A 195 -24.69 -1.23 0.76
CA PHE A 195 -24.26 -2.45 1.46
C PHE A 195 -24.83 -3.74 0.86
N ASP A 196 -26.08 -3.73 0.39
CA ASP A 196 -26.71 -4.92 -0.23
C ASP A 196 -25.99 -5.30 -1.53
N GLN A 197 -25.66 -4.31 -2.37
CA GLN A 197 -24.90 -4.53 -3.61
C GLN A 197 -23.47 -4.98 -3.31
N ALA A 198 -22.84 -4.45 -2.25
CA ALA A 198 -21.53 -4.89 -1.80
C ALA A 198 -21.52 -6.36 -1.38
N GLU A 199 -22.52 -6.82 -0.62
CA GLU A 199 -22.64 -8.24 -0.23
C GLU A 199 -22.81 -9.14 -1.44
N LEU A 200 -23.68 -8.77 -2.40
CA LEU A 200 -23.85 -9.54 -3.65
C LEU A 200 -22.55 -9.64 -4.44
N THR A 201 -21.82 -8.53 -4.56
CA THR A 201 -20.53 -8.47 -5.27
C THR A 201 -19.48 -9.37 -4.59
N LEU A 202 -19.35 -9.27 -3.27
CA LEU A 202 -18.41 -10.07 -2.49
C LEU A 202 -18.78 -11.56 -2.49
N ALA A 203 -20.08 -11.90 -2.45
CA ALA A 203 -20.55 -13.28 -2.54
C ALA A 203 -20.21 -13.92 -3.89
N LEU A 204 -20.41 -13.21 -5.01
CA LEU A 204 -19.99 -13.66 -6.34
C LEU A 204 -18.49 -13.95 -6.38
N MET A 205 -17.69 -13.01 -5.89
CA MET A 205 -16.23 -13.14 -5.87
C MET A 205 -15.74 -14.29 -5.00
N ARG A 206 -16.37 -14.51 -3.84
CA ARG A 206 -16.06 -15.61 -2.92
C ARG A 206 -16.24 -16.95 -3.62
N ASN A 207 -17.38 -17.16 -4.29
CA ASN A 207 -17.68 -18.39 -5.02
C ASN A 207 -16.66 -18.65 -6.14
N GLU A 208 -16.34 -17.63 -6.94
CA GLU A 208 -15.37 -17.76 -8.03
C GLU A 208 -13.93 -17.98 -7.54
N ALA A 209 -13.52 -17.30 -6.45
CA ALA A 209 -12.20 -17.50 -5.87
C ALA A 209 -12.02 -18.93 -5.33
N GLU A 210 -13.07 -19.50 -4.72
CA GLU A 210 -13.04 -20.89 -4.25
C GLU A 210 -13.02 -21.89 -5.42
N LYS A 211 -13.89 -21.70 -6.42
CA LYS A 211 -13.95 -22.53 -7.62
C LYS A 211 -12.63 -22.58 -8.38
N HIS A 212 -11.91 -21.47 -8.46
CA HIS A 212 -10.66 -21.35 -9.21
C HIS A 212 -9.39 -21.48 -8.34
N GLY A 213 -9.52 -21.71 -7.03
CA GLY A 213 -8.38 -21.87 -6.13
C GLY A 213 -7.53 -20.59 -5.98
N LEU A 214 -8.16 -19.41 -6.06
CA LEU A 214 -7.50 -18.11 -5.94
C LEU A 214 -7.32 -17.73 -4.46
N VAL A 215 -6.44 -18.44 -3.76
CA VAL A 215 -6.21 -18.33 -2.31
C VAL A 215 -5.85 -16.90 -1.88
N THR A 216 -5.01 -16.21 -2.64
CA THR A 216 -4.62 -14.82 -2.32
C THR A 216 -5.80 -13.86 -2.46
N ASP A 217 -6.62 -14.03 -3.50
CA ASP A 217 -7.81 -13.21 -3.68
C ASP A 217 -8.86 -13.50 -2.61
N LYS A 218 -9.05 -14.77 -2.22
CA LYS A 218 -9.89 -15.15 -1.08
C LYS A 218 -9.44 -14.43 0.21
N ASN A 219 -8.14 -14.40 0.51
CA ASN A 219 -7.65 -13.65 1.68
C ASN A 219 -7.96 -12.14 1.58
N ARG A 220 -7.71 -11.52 0.41
CA ARG A 220 -8.04 -10.10 0.18
C ARG A 220 -9.53 -9.81 0.33
N ASN A 221 -10.38 -10.71 -0.15
CA ASN A 221 -11.84 -10.56 -0.10
C ASN A 221 -12.34 -10.62 1.35
N LEU A 222 -11.83 -11.53 2.18
CA LEU A 222 -12.20 -11.63 3.60
C LEU A 222 -11.94 -10.34 4.39
N ILE A 223 -10.88 -9.60 4.05
CA ILE A 223 -10.60 -8.29 4.67
C ILE A 223 -11.71 -7.29 4.32
N VAL A 224 -12.13 -7.23 3.05
CA VAL A 224 -13.20 -6.32 2.59
C VAL A 224 -14.57 -6.75 3.14
N GLU A 225 -14.85 -8.05 3.23
CA GLU A 225 -16.05 -8.59 3.88
C GLU A 225 -16.11 -8.20 5.36
N SER A 226 -14.98 -8.26 6.07
CA SER A 226 -14.91 -7.77 7.45
C SER A 226 -15.24 -6.28 7.54
N VAL A 227 -14.73 -5.46 6.62
CA VAL A 227 -15.07 -4.02 6.55
C VAL A 227 -16.57 -3.81 6.29
N LEU A 228 -17.17 -4.56 5.37
CA LEU A 228 -18.62 -4.49 5.11
C LEU A 228 -19.42 -4.78 6.38
N HIS A 229 -19.14 -5.89 7.07
CA HIS A 229 -19.85 -6.26 8.30
C HIS A 229 -19.64 -5.27 9.45
N ILE A 230 -18.46 -4.64 9.54
CA ILE A 230 -18.24 -3.53 10.48
C ILE A 230 -19.17 -2.36 10.16
N LYS A 231 -19.33 -2.01 8.89
CA LYS A 231 -20.19 -0.90 8.44
C LYS A 231 -21.67 -1.20 8.63
N THR A 232 -22.10 -2.45 8.51
CA THR A 232 -23.48 -2.88 8.81
C THR A 232 -23.72 -3.24 10.29
N SER A 233 -22.74 -2.99 11.17
CA SER A 233 -22.80 -3.27 12.61
C SER A 233 -22.96 -4.76 12.99
N ASP A 234 -22.60 -5.68 12.10
CA ASP A 234 -22.51 -7.13 12.40
C ASP A 234 -21.10 -7.48 12.88
N GLU A 235 -20.81 -7.20 14.15
CA GLU A 235 -19.49 -7.43 14.75
C GLU A 235 -19.10 -8.93 14.78
N VAL A 236 -20.10 -9.82 14.81
CA VAL A 236 -19.88 -11.28 14.85
C VAL A 236 -19.34 -11.76 13.52
N GLN A 237 -20.04 -11.48 12.41
CA GLN A 237 -19.55 -11.85 11.09
C GLN A 237 -18.25 -11.12 10.75
N ALA A 238 -18.14 -9.84 11.07
CA ALA A 238 -16.91 -9.08 10.87
C ALA A 238 -15.70 -9.76 11.54
N GLY A 239 -15.88 -10.23 12.77
CA GLY A 239 -14.86 -10.93 13.54
C GLY A 239 -14.50 -12.28 12.91
N GLU A 240 -15.48 -13.08 12.49
CA GLU A 240 -15.23 -14.36 11.80
C GLU A 240 -14.43 -14.18 10.52
N LYS A 241 -14.80 -13.21 9.68
CA LYS A 241 -14.07 -12.92 8.44
C LYS A 241 -12.64 -12.47 8.70
N LEU A 242 -12.43 -11.61 9.70
CA LEU A 242 -11.11 -11.12 10.08
C LEU A 242 -10.21 -12.25 10.61
N LYS A 243 -10.76 -13.15 11.43
CA LYS A 243 -10.05 -14.35 11.93
C LYS A 243 -9.60 -15.26 10.79
N GLN A 244 -10.50 -15.53 9.84
CA GLN A 244 -10.17 -16.34 8.67
C GLN A 244 -9.06 -15.69 7.84
N ALA A 245 -9.14 -14.37 7.59
CA ALA A 245 -8.10 -13.63 6.87
C ALA A 245 -6.72 -13.72 7.58
N LEU A 246 -6.69 -13.49 8.89
CA LEU A 246 -5.47 -13.57 9.70
C LEU A 246 -4.82 -14.96 9.65
N SER A 247 -5.64 -16.02 9.68
CA SER A 247 -5.15 -17.39 9.57
C SER A 247 -4.62 -17.71 8.17
N MET A 248 -5.28 -17.23 7.11
CA MET A 248 -4.80 -17.37 5.72
C MET A 248 -3.47 -16.63 5.46
N THR A 249 -3.14 -15.63 6.28
CA THR A 249 -1.81 -15.00 6.24
C THR A 249 -0.68 -15.95 6.62
N ASN A 250 -0.96 -17.09 7.28
CA ASN A 250 0.07 -18.13 7.53
C ASN A 250 0.62 -18.70 6.23
N GLN A 251 -0.22 -18.81 5.19
CA GLN A 251 0.19 -19.26 3.87
C GLN A 251 0.63 -18.09 2.98
N THR A 252 -0.19 -17.03 2.94
CA THR A 252 -0.01 -15.94 1.97
C THR A 252 1.05 -14.92 2.39
N GLY A 253 1.34 -14.75 3.69
CA GLY A 253 2.27 -13.75 4.19
C GLY A 253 1.80 -12.29 4.02
N MET A 254 0.57 -12.06 3.57
CA MET A 254 0.01 -10.73 3.31
C MET A 254 -0.16 -9.86 4.57
N ILE A 255 0.44 -8.68 4.56
CA ILE A 255 0.37 -7.68 5.65
C ILE A 255 -0.20 -6.35 5.13
N GLY A 256 0.29 -5.85 3.99
CA GLY A 256 -0.07 -4.53 3.44
C GLY A 256 -1.57 -4.35 3.21
N ASN A 257 -2.27 -5.42 2.80
CA ASN A 257 -3.72 -5.38 2.58
C ASN A 257 -4.53 -5.12 3.88
N PHE A 258 -4.06 -5.59 5.04
CA PHE A 258 -4.70 -5.27 6.32
C PHE A 258 -4.45 -3.82 6.73
N ILE A 259 -3.24 -3.32 6.46
CA ILE A 259 -2.83 -1.95 6.82
C ILE A 259 -3.59 -0.89 6.01
N ILE A 260 -3.99 -1.20 4.77
CA ILE A 260 -4.90 -0.32 4.00
C ILE A 260 -6.18 -0.03 4.80
N ASP A 261 -6.86 -1.10 5.24
CA ASP A 261 -8.15 -1.01 5.91
C ASP A 261 -8.03 -0.86 7.43
N GLY A 262 -6.82 -0.59 7.93
CA GLY A 262 -6.48 -0.54 9.35
C GLY A 262 -7.36 0.41 10.17
N ASN A 263 -7.81 1.53 9.58
CA ASN A 263 -8.73 2.46 10.24
C ASN A 263 -10.09 1.82 10.55
N SER A 264 -10.57 0.91 9.70
CA SER A 264 -11.85 0.22 9.86
C SER A 264 -11.68 -1.01 10.77
N ILE A 265 -10.69 -1.86 10.49
CA ILE A 265 -10.55 -3.17 11.13
C ILE A 265 -9.75 -3.13 12.45
N GLY A 266 -8.97 -2.07 12.71
CA GLY A 266 -8.03 -2.01 13.83
C GLY A 266 -8.72 -2.14 15.20
N LYS A 267 -9.85 -1.43 15.42
CA LYS A 267 -10.61 -1.54 16.68
C LYS A 267 -11.15 -2.94 16.91
N LEU A 268 -11.66 -3.59 15.86
CA LEU A 268 -12.16 -4.97 15.95
C LEU A 268 -11.01 -5.95 16.22
N MET A 269 -9.88 -5.78 15.52
CA MET A 269 -8.68 -6.59 15.71
C MET A 269 -8.18 -6.53 17.15
N ASP A 270 -8.12 -5.33 17.74
CA ASP A 270 -7.74 -5.12 19.15
C ASP A 270 -8.70 -5.83 20.11
N LYS A 271 -10.02 -5.74 19.89
CA LYS A 271 -11.01 -6.49 20.67
C LYS A 271 -10.81 -8.01 20.59
N LEU A 272 -10.55 -8.56 19.40
CA LEU A 272 -10.31 -10.00 19.22
C LEU A 272 -9.07 -10.47 19.98
N VAL A 273 -8.00 -9.68 19.97
CA VAL A 273 -6.78 -9.93 20.75
C VAL A 273 -7.07 -9.92 22.25
N ASN A 274 -7.76 -8.88 22.75
CA ASN A 274 -8.03 -8.69 24.17
C ASN A 274 -9.02 -9.73 24.74
N LYS A 275 -9.97 -10.20 23.92
CA LYS A 275 -10.91 -11.27 24.31
C LYS A 275 -10.33 -12.67 24.19
N GLY A 276 -9.09 -12.83 23.70
CA GLY A 276 -8.46 -14.14 23.52
C GLY A 276 -9.17 -15.02 22.47
N GLN A 277 -9.75 -14.40 21.44
CA GLN A 277 -10.51 -15.10 20.39
C GLN A 277 -9.65 -15.52 19.18
N LEU A 278 -8.32 -15.40 19.30
CA LEU A 278 -7.33 -15.73 18.28
C LEU A 278 -6.41 -16.84 18.78
N GLY A 279 -5.97 -17.72 17.88
CA GLY A 279 -4.86 -18.63 18.14
C GLY A 279 -3.54 -17.87 18.34
N ASP A 280 -2.51 -18.54 18.88
CA ASP A 280 -1.24 -17.88 19.25
C ASP A 280 -0.55 -17.19 18.06
N LEU A 281 -0.52 -17.85 16.90
CA LEU A 281 0.07 -17.31 15.67
C LEU A 281 -0.72 -16.11 15.14
N GLU A 282 -2.05 -16.23 15.05
CA GLU A 282 -2.93 -15.15 14.62
C GLU A 282 -2.86 -13.95 15.58
N ARG A 283 -2.78 -14.20 16.88
CA ARG A 283 -2.63 -13.17 17.91
C ARG A 283 -1.32 -12.41 17.76
N HIS A 284 -0.20 -13.12 17.61
CA HIS A 284 1.10 -12.49 17.39
C HIS A 284 1.08 -11.57 16.15
N ARG A 285 0.49 -12.06 15.05
CA ARG A 285 0.36 -11.29 13.82
C ARG A 285 -0.58 -10.09 13.97
N ALA A 286 -1.72 -10.25 14.63
CA ALA A 286 -2.65 -9.17 14.90
C ALA A 286 -1.98 -8.05 15.71
N LEU A 287 -1.17 -8.38 16.72
CA LEU A 287 -0.40 -7.40 17.49
C LEU A 287 0.62 -6.65 16.63
N GLN A 288 1.32 -7.35 15.71
CA GLN A 288 2.22 -6.72 14.76
C GLN A 288 1.46 -5.75 13.82
N LEU A 289 0.32 -6.18 13.27
CA LEU A 289 -0.53 -5.35 12.42
C LEU A 289 -1.05 -4.11 13.15
N LEU A 290 -1.51 -4.24 14.39
CA LEU A 290 -1.98 -3.12 15.21
C LEU A 290 -0.87 -2.08 15.44
N LYS A 291 0.37 -2.53 15.65
CA LYS A 291 1.54 -1.64 15.76
C LYS A 291 1.77 -0.87 14.46
N GLU A 292 1.77 -1.54 13.31
CA GLU A 292 1.96 -0.89 11.99
C GLU A 292 0.82 0.08 11.65
N ILE A 293 -0.43 -0.29 11.95
CA ILE A 293 -1.60 0.57 11.77
C ILE A 293 -1.48 1.83 12.64
N GLY A 294 -1.08 1.68 13.90
CA GLY A 294 -0.86 2.80 14.82
C GLY A 294 0.22 3.77 14.34
N ASN A 295 1.34 3.26 13.81
CA ASN A 295 2.39 4.08 13.21
C ASN A 295 1.85 4.91 12.02
N LYS A 296 1.10 4.27 11.11
CA LYS A 296 0.50 4.95 9.94
C LYS A 296 -0.53 6.01 10.31
N GLN A 297 -1.35 5.77 11.33
CA GLN A 297 -2.34 6.75 11.78
C GLN A 297 -1.66 8.03 12.29
N ARG A 298 -0.53 7.90 12.99
CA ARG A 298 0.29 9.05 13.40
C ARG A 298 0.81 9.81 12.18
N SER A 299 1.25 9.11 11.14
CA SER A 299 1.71 9.72 9.88
C SER A 299 0.64 10.54 9.15
N ARG A 300 -0.64 10.14 9.25
CA ARG A 300 -1.78 10.84 8.63
C ARG A 300 -2.32 12.01 9.46
N ALA A 301 -2.07 12.04 10.76
CA ALA A 301 -2.87 12.84 11.68
C ALA A 301 -2.63 14.35 11.52
N VAL A 302 -1.41 14.81 11.28
CA VAL A 302 -1.11 16.24 11.12
C VAL A 302 0.19 16.42 10.36
N HIS A 303 0.18 17.32 9.37
CA HIS A 303 1.38 17.95 8.85
C HIS A 303 1.66 19.22 9.66
N PHE A 304 2.88 19.40 10.17
CA PHE A 304 3.34 20.70 10.67
C PHE A 304 3.48 21.71 9.51
N ASP A 305 2.35 22.03 8.85
CA ASP A 305 2.26 23.04 7.81
C ASP A 305 2.35 24.45 8.42
N GLU A 306 2.47 25.46 7.56
CA GLU A 306 2.71 26.83 8.01
C GLU A 306 1.54 27.40 8.84
N GLU A 307 0.30 27.01 8.54
CA GLU A 307 -0.87 27.45 9.29
C GLU A 307 -0.94 26.78 10.67
N PHE A 308 -0.70 25.47 10.73
CA PHE A 308 -0.64 24.68 11.96
C PHE A 308 0.49 25.16 12.86
N VAL A 309 1.71 25.33 12.33
CA VAL A 309 2.86 25.82 13.09
C VAL A 309 2.58 27.21 13.66
N ASN A 310 1.97 28.10 12.88
CA ASN A 310 1.61 29.43 13.37
C ASN A 310 0.58 29.38 14.49
N LYS A 311 -0.44 28.50 14.41
CA LYS A 311 -1.40 28.32 15.52
C LYS A 311 -0.74 27.71 16.75
N LEU A 312 0.13 26.72 16.55
CA LEU A 312 0.84 26.02 17.61
C LEU A 312 1.77 26.95 18.39
N VAL A 313 2.63 27.71 17.70
CA VAL A 313 3.61 28.62 18.33
C VAL A 313 2.93 29.71 19.17
N ASN A 314 1.73 30.14 18.76
CA ASN A 314 0.93 31.11 19.48
C ASN A 314 0.03 30.49 20.56
N HIS A 315 0.04 29.16 20.74
CA HIS A 315 -0.77 28.49 21.74
C HIS A 315 -0.28 28.80 23.17
N PRO A 316 -1.18 29.08 24.13
CA PRO A 316 -0.81 29.48 25.50
C PRO A 316 -0.01 28.42 26.26
N ASN A 317 -0.24 27.13 25.96
CA ASN A 317 0.41 25.99 26.63
C ASN A 317 1.57 25.36 25.83
N ILE A 318 2.12 26.04 24.82
CA ILE A 318 3.28 25.50 24.09
C ILE A 318 4.51 25.39 25.02
N PRO A 319 5.33 24.32 24.92
CA PRO A 319 6.56 24.19 25.70
C PRO A 319 7.49 25.39 25.55
N GLU A 320 8.05 25.84 26.67
CA GLU A 320 8.86 27.08 26.73
C GLU A 320 10.17 26.99 25.92
N LEU A 321 10.71 25.78 25.75
CA LEU A 321 11.84 25.52 24.86
C LEU A 321 11.54 25.91 23.40
N ILE A 322 10.31 25.70 22.93
CA ILE A 322 9.91 26.06 21.54
C ILE A 322 9.74 27.58 21.41
N ARG A 323 9.35 28.28 22.48
CA ARG A 323 9.28 29.75 22.51
C ARG A 323 10.66 30.40 22.52
N THR A 324 11.57 29.86 23.33
CA THR A 324 12.92 30.42 23.54
C THR A 324 13.88 30.05 22.40
N SER A 325 13.67 28.91 21.76
CA SER A 325 14.46 28.45 20.62
C SER A 325 13.55 27.91 19.50
N PRO A 326 12.93 28.79 18.70
CA PRO A 326 12.00 28.37 17.66
C PRO A 326 12.67 27.46 16.64
N LEU A 327 11.93 26.42 16.25
CA LEU A 327 12.30 25.55 15.15
C LEU A 327 12.13 26.32 13.83
N THR A 328 13.08 26.14 12.94
CA THR A 328 12.97 26.61 11.55
C THR A 328 11.91 25.78 10.81
N GLN A 329 11.42 26.30 9.69
CA GLN A 329 10.48 25.58 8.84
C GLN A 329 10.99 24.18 8.45
N ARG A 330 12.29 24.05 8.15
CA ARG A 330 12.88 22.72 7.84
C ARG A 330 12.95 21.82 9.06
N GLU A 331 13.23 22.33 10.25
CA GLU A 331 13.22 21.53 11.47
C GLU A 331 11.79 21.07 11.85
N TRP A 332 10.77 21.90 11.62
CA TRP A 332 9.36 21.50 11.74
C TRP A 332 8.99 20.39 10.76
N GLN A 333 9.39 20.52 9.49
CA GLN A 333 9.18 19.47 8.49
C GLN A 333 9.92 18.18 8.86
N VAL A 334 11.16 18.27 9.36
CA VAL A 334 11.91 17.10 9.81
C VAL A 334 11.25 16.47 11.04
N LEU A 335 10.78 17.24 12.02
CA LEU A 335 10.02 16.73 13.16
C LEU A 335 8.73 16.03 12.71
N ASN A 336 8.02 16.62 11.74
CA ASN A 336 6.85 16.02 11.12
C ASN A 336 7.16 14.65 10.55
N LEU A 337 8.16 14.58 9.66
CA LEU A 337 8.51 13.34 8.97
C LEU A 337 9.06 12.30 9.95
N ILE A 338 9.76 12.73 11.01
CA ILE A 338 10.16 11.84 12.10
C ILE A 338 8.94 11.22 12.78
N TYR A 339 7.97 12.05 13.15
CA TYR A 339 6.71 11.64 13.77
C TYR A 339 5.91 10.70 12.86
N SER A 340 5.88 11.00 11.56
CA SER A 340 5.29 10.18 10.50
C SER A 340 6.07 8.90 10.19
N GLY A 341 7.12 8.58 10.93
CA GLY A 341 7.83 7.30 10.83
C GLY A 341 8.91 7.23 9.74
N PHE A 342 9.27 8.33 9.09
CA PHE A 342 10.22 8.32 7.97
C PHE A 342 11.66 8.07 8.41
N SER A 343 12.36 7.17 7.73
CA SER A 343 13.81 7.00 7.84
C SER A 343 14.56 8.26 7.39
N ASN A 344 15.79 8.43 7.83
CA ASN A 344 16.58 9.61 7.45
C ASN A 344 16.79 9.71 5.92
N GLU A 345 16.82 8.56 5.23
CA GLU A 345 16.94 8.49 3.76
C GLU A 345 15.63 8.92 3.09
N GLN A 346 14.48 8.45 3.60
CA GLN A 346 13.17 8.89 3.11
C GLN A 346 12.95 10.38 3.35
N ILE A 347 13.35 10.91 4.52
CA ILE A 347 13.29 12.36 4.82
C ILE A 347 14.15 13.15 3.81
N ALA A 348 15.33 12.64 3.48
CA ALA A 348 16.25 13.28 2.54
C ALA A 348 15.66 13.33 1.13
N GLN A 349 15.04 12.24 0.68
CA GLN A 349 14.34 12.18 -0.59
C GLN A 349 13.11 13.10 -0.61
N GLU A 350 12.31 13.11 0.45
CA GLU A 350 11.08 13.91 0.52
C GLU A 350 11.37 15.42 0.53
N LEU A 351 12.48 15.83 1.14
CA LEU A 351 12.92 17.23 1.18
C LEU A 351 13.86 17.63 0.04
N ASP A 352 14.16 16.70 -0.88
CA ASP A 352 15.11 16.86 -1.99
C ASP A 352 16.49 17.39 -1.54
N VAL A 353 17.07 16.71 -0.53
CA VAL A 353 18.38 17.05 0.04
C VAL A 353 19.23 15.81 0.29
N ALA A 354 20.54 15.99 0.50
CA ALA A 354 21.42 14.89 0.89
C ALA A 354 21.12 14.36 2.30
N GLY A 355 21.33 13.06 2.53
CA GLY A 355 21.15 12.44 3.86
C GLY A 355 22.04 13.02 4.96
N THR A 356 23.19 13.60 4.61
CA THR A 356 24.05 14.36 5.53
C THR A 356 23.37 15.63 6.02
N THR A 357 22.66 16.34 5.16
CA THR A 357 21.87 17.54 5.49
C THR A 357 20.76 17.20 6.49
N ILE A 358 20.08 16.07 6.30
CA ILE A 358 19.06 15.60 7.25
C ILE A 358 19.67 15.30 8.62
N LYS A 359 20.82 14.63 8.69
CA LYS A 359 21.51 14.40 9.97
C LYS A 359 21.81 15.72 10.70
N THR A 360 22.18 16.77 9.96
CA THR A 360 22.38 18.11 10.54
C THR A 360 21.07 18.70 11.07
N HIS A 361 19.98 18.66 10.30
CA HIS A 361 18.67 19.15 10.76
C HIS A 361 18.18 18.39 12.00
N ILE A 362 18.32 17.06 12.04
CA ILE A 362 17.94 16.23 13.19
C ILE A 362 18.74 16.60 14.42
N ARG A 363 20.06 16.78 14.29
CA ARG A 363 20.93 17.19 15.40
C ARG A 363 20.50 18.55 15.96
N ASN A 364 20.25 19.52 15.08
CA ASN A 364 19.84 20.87 15.50
C ASN A 364 18.46 20.84 16.15
N LEU A 365 17.49 20.12 15.56
CA LEU A 365 16.18 19.87 16.14
C LEU A 365 16.29 19.30 17.56
N TYR A 366 17.12 18.26 17.73
CA TYR A 366 17.30 17.60 19.03
C TYR A 366 17.90 18.53 20.08
N GLN A 367 18.89 19.33 19.67
CA GLN A 367 19.51 20.32 20.53
C GLN A 367 18.51 21.41 20.96
N LYS A 368 17.69 21.91 20.02
CA LYS A 368 16.70 22.96 20.29
C LYS A 368 15.55 22.49 21.19
N LEU A 369 15.12 21.24 21.02
CA LEU A 369 14.06 20.64 21.84
C LEU A 369 14.59 19.98 23.13
N ASN A 370 15.90 19.95 23.32
CA ASN A 370 16.58 19.28 24.43
C ASN A 370 16.16 17.80 24.56
N ILE A 371 16.22 17.07 23.45
CA ILE A 371 15.89 15.64 23.37
C ILE A 371 17.09 14.82 22.92
N ALA A 372 17.17 13.57 23.37
CA ALA A 372 18.32 12.71 23.15
C ALA A 372 18.16 11.76 21.96
N ASN A 373 16.92 11.42 21.60
CA ASN A 373 16.67 10.35 20.63
C ASN A 373 15.37 10.52 19.85
N ARG A 374 15.21 9.67 18.84
CA ARG A 374 14.05 9.68 17.93
C ARG A 374 12.73 9.39 18.65
N LYS A 375 12.76 8.56 19.70
CA LYS A 375 11.56 8.23 20.47
C LYS A 375 11.04 9.47 21.20
N GLU A 376 11.93 10.21 21.84
CA GLU A 376 11.58 11.49 22.49
C GLU A 376 11.12 12.54 21.48
N ALA A 377 11.66 12.56 20.25
CA ALA A 377 11.15 13.41 19.18
C ALA A 377 9.70 13.08 18.81
N ILE A 378 9.37 11.78 18.71
CA ILE A 378 8.02 11.30 18.44
C ILE A 378 7.07 11.67 19.60
N GLU A 379 7.48 11.46 20.85
CA GLU A 379 6.69 11.83 22.03
C GLU A 379 6.46 13.35 22.11
N THR A 380 7.47 14.14 21.77
CA THR A 380 7.36 15.61 21.72
C THR A 380 6.35 16.04 20.67
N ALA A 381 6.42 15.49 19.45
CA ALA A 381 5.44 15.75 18.41
C ALA A 381 4.03 15.33 18.85
N GLU A 382 3.86 14.14 19.45
CA GLU A 382 2.55 13.68 19.97
C GLU A 382 1.95 14.66 20.99
N ASN A 383 2.77 15.20 21.90
CA ASN A 383 2.33 16.19 22.88
C ASN A 383 1.90 17.52 22.23
N LEU A 384 2.62 17.98 21.19
CA LEU A 384 2.27 19.19 20.44
C LEU A 384 0.96 19.03 19.67
N LEU A 385 0.71 17.84 19.12
CA LEU A 385 -0.54 17.53 18.43
C LEU A 385 -1.73 17.49 19.39
N ARG A 386 -1.57 16.87 20.57
CA ARG A 386 -2.59 16.85 21.62
C ARG A 386 -2.97 18.26 22.10
N LEU A 387 -2.01 19.17 22.19
CA LEU A 387 -2.28 20.57 22.55
C LEU A 387 -3.21 21.26 21.55
N MET A 388 -3.20 20.83 20.30
CA MET A 388 -4.02 21.37 19.21
C MET A 388 -5.33 20.60 19.00
N GLY A 389 -5.62 19.61 19.86
CA GLY A 389 -6.87 18.83 19.80
C GLY A 389 -6.85 17.67 18.81
N TYR A 390 -5.67 17.20 18.41
CA TYR A 390 -5.47 16.04 17.53
C TYR A 390 -5.16 14.75 18.29
#